data_AF-A0A1X7FT76-F1
#
_entry.id   AF-A0A1X7FT76-F1
#
_cell.length_a   1.000
_cell.length_b   1.000
_cell.length_c   1.000
_cell.angle_alpha   90.00
_cell.angle_beta   90.00
_cell.angle_gamma   90.00
#
_symmetry.space_group_name_H-M   'P 1'
#
loop_
_entity.id
_entity.type
_entity.pdbx_description
1 polymer ?
#
loop_
_entity_poly.entity_id
_entity_poly.type
_entity_poly.pdbx_seq_one_letter_code
_entity_poly.pdbx_strand_id
1 'polypeptide(L)' 'MNETTGTPQQADFKHPKPAQHNDDARSRMPERHDEGRKQSPADKPGRKPGEGETPVG' A
#
# COMPACT_ATOMS: atom_id res chain seq x y z
N MET A 1 22.28 33.16 -1.90
CA MET A 1 21.93 32.98 -0.47
C MET A 1 20.54 32.34 -0.41
N ASN A 2 20.48 31.05 -0.11
CA ASN A 2 19.34 30.36 0.54
C ASN A 2 19.61 28.85 0.56
N GLU A 3 20.55 28.45 1.41
CA GLU A 3 20.72 27.06 1.80
C GLU A 3 19.67 26.77 2.88
N THR A 4 18.60 26.05 2.53
CA THR A 4 17.63 25.59 3.53
C THR A 4 18.14 24.30 4.13
N THR A 5 18.91 24.44 5.21
CA THR A 5 19.34 23.35 6.07
C THR A 5 18.10 22.67 6.67
N GLY A 6 17.78 21.47 6.17
CA GLY A 6 16.77 20.60 6.76
C GLY A 6 17.29 20.02 8.08
N THR A 7 16.79 20.54 9.20
CA THR A 7 17.03 19.99 10.54
C THR A 7 16.61 18.51 10.57
N PRO A 8 17.47 17.55 10.97
CA PRO A 8 17.00 16.21 11.24
C PRO A 8 16.14 16.26 12.50
N GLN A 9 14.82 16.26 12.32
CA GLN A 9 13.83 16.12 13.38
C GLN A 9 14.19 14.87 14.20
N GLN A 10 14.66 15.09 15.42
CA GLN A 10 14.94 14.06 16.42
C GLN A 10 13.74 13.11 16.49
N ALA A 11 13.91 11.90 15.98
CA ALA A 11 12.84 10.92 15.94
C ALA A 11 12.53 10.49 17.37
N ASP A 12 11.30 10.72 17.83
CA ASP A 12 10.78 10.18 19.08
C ASP A 12 10.84 8.65 19.02
N PHE A 13 11.92 8.05 19.54
CA PHE A 13 12.15 6.60 19.56
C PHE A 13 11.07 5.79 20.28
N LYS A 14 10.15 6.45 20.99
CA LYS A 14 8.98 5.84 21.65
C LYS A 14 7.91 5.43 20.64
N HIS A 15 7.77 6.17 19.54
CA HIS A 15 6.78 5.92 18.50
C HIS A 15 7.46 6.10 17.14
N PRO A 16 8.04 5.03 16.56
CA PRO A 16 8.62 5.13 15.23
C PRO A 16 7.52 5.60 14.27
N LYS A 17 7.88 6.58 13.43
CA LYS A 17 6.98 7.05 12.39
C LYS A 17 6.59 5.87 11.49
N PRO A 18 5.32 5.77 11.06
CA PRO A 18 4.92 4.75 10.11
C PRO A 18 5.75 4.90 8.82
N ALA A 19 6.08 3.77 8.20
CA ALA A 19 6.78 3.78 6.92
C ALA A 19 5.92 4.47 5.87
N GLN A 20 6.51 5.39 5.12
CA GLN A 20 5.85 5.97 3.95
C GLN A 20 6.04 5.02 2.77
N HIS A 21 4.95 4.39 2.35
CA HIS A 21 4.91 3.60 1.13
C HIS A 21 4.52 4.50 -0.04
N ASN A 22 5.06 4.22 -1.22
CA ASN A 22 4.62 4.84 -2.46
C ASN A 22 3.72 3.82 -3.16
N ASP A 23 2.42 4.11 -3.22
CA ASP A 23 1.40 3.26 -3.86
C ASP A 23 1.06 3.74 -5.28
N ASP A 24 2.04 4.30 -6.00
CA ASP A 24 1.89 4.66 -7.42
C ASP A 24 1.82 3.39 -8.31
N ALA A 25 1.56 3.58 -9.60
CA ALA A 25 1.56 2.49 -10.60
C ALA A 25 2.86 1.64 -10.62
N ARG A 26 3.98 2.19 -10.15
CA ARG A 26 5.27 1.48 -10.02
C ARG A 26 5.29 0.44 -8.88
N SER A 27 4.40 0.59 -7.90
CA SER A 27 4.22 -0.33 -6.77
C SER A 27 3.28 -1.49 -7.11
N ARG A 28 2.58 -1.40 -8.25
CA ARG A 28 1.66 -2.45 -8.69
C ARG A 28 2.42 -3.73 -8.95
N MET A 29 1.98 -4.82 -8.31
CA MET A 29 2.52 -6.15 -8.61
C MET A 29 2.36 -6.48 -10.10
N PRO A 30 3.34 -7.15 -10.73
CA PRO A 30 3.23 -7.59 -12.12
C PRO A 30 2.00 -8.47 -12.35
N GLU A 31 1.51 -8.48 -13.58
CA GLU A 31 0.45 -9.38 -14.00
C GLU A 31 0.91 -10.84 -13.77
N ARG A 32 0.05 -11.64 -13.15
CA ARG A 32 0.33 -13.05 -12.89
C ARG A 32 -0.36 -13.86 -13.98
N HIS A 33 0.38 -14.60 -14.80
CA HIS A 33 -0.18 -15.54 -15.78
C HIS A 33 -0.69 -16.82 -15.08
N ASP A 34 -1.69 -16.66 -14.22
CA ASP A 34 -2.29 -17.72 -13.41
C ASP A 34 -3.53 -18.37 -14.04
N GLU A 35 -3.80 -18.09 -15.32
CA GLU A 35 -4.94 -18.59 -16.10
C GLU A 35 -5.09 -20.13 -16.08
N GLY A 36 -3.97 -20.86 -16.09
CA GLY A 36 -3.94 -22.33 -16.02
C GLY A 36 -3.76 -22.90 -14.60
N ARG A 37 -3.63 -22.03 -13.58
CA ARG A 37 -3.46 -22.46 -12.19
C ARG A 37 -4.82 -22.74 -11.57
N LYS A 38 -4.89 -23.76 -10.70
CA LYS A 38 -6.05 -23.99 -9.83
C LYS A 38 -6.11 -22.87 -8.78
N GLN A 39 -6.61 -21.71 -9.18
CA GLN A 39 -6.92 -20.61 -8.28
C GLN A 39 -8.17 -20.99 -7.48
N SER A 40 -8.07 -20.95 -6.16
CA SER A 40 -9.23 -21.08 -5.28
C SER A 40 -10.13 -19.84 -5.42
N PRO A 41 -11.43 -19.93 -5.09
CA PRO A 41 -12.29 -18.74 -5.06
C PRO A 41 -11.78 -17.60 -4.15
N ALA A 42 -10.90 -17.91 -3.19
CA ALA A 42 -10.25 -16.91 -2.33
C ALA A 42 -9.11 -16.15 -3.04
N ASP A 43 -8.49 -16.74 -4.06
CA ASP A 43 -7.42 -16.10 -4.84
C ASP A 43 -7.95 -15.07 -5.85
N LYS A 44 -9.26 -15.11 -6.11
CA LYS A 44 -10.00 -14.12 -6.88
C LYS A 44 -10.76 -13.21 -5.91
N PRO A 45 -10.10 -12.18 -5.33
CA PRO A 45 -10.81 -11.23 -4.49
C PRO A 45 -12.00 -10.66 -5.29
N GLY A 46 -13.16 -10.61 -4.64
CA GLY A 46 -14.37 -10.10 -5.27
C GLY A 46 -14.14 -8.68 -5.81
N ARG A 47 -14.60 -8.40 -7.03
CA ARG A 47 -14.52 -7.04 -7.61
C ARG A 47 -15.48 -6.05 -6.94
N LYS A 48 -16.38 -6.55 -6.11
CA LYS A 48 -17.34 -5.75 -5.36
C LYS A 48 -17.02 -5.90 -3.88
N PRO A 49 -17.07 -4.79 -3.11
CA PRO A 49 -17.15 -4.86 -1.66
C PRO A 49 -18.25 -5.85 -1.25
N GLY A 50 -18.02 -6.65 -0.22
CA GLY A 50 -19.07 -7.47 0.38
C GLY A 50 -20.26 -6.60 0.81
N GLU A 51 -21.47 -7.15 0.74
CA GLU A 51 -22.65 -6.46 1.28
C GLU A 51 -22.41 -6.17 2.77
N GLY A 52 -22.31 -4.87 3.13
CA GLY A 52 -22.05 -4.42 4.50
C GLY A 52 -20.63 -3.87 4.75
N GLU A 53 -19.74 -3.85 3.76
CA GLU A 53 -18.46 -3.16 3.90
C GLU A 53 -18.68 -1.63 3.93
N THR A 54 -18.21 -0.98 5.01
CA THR A 54 -18.27 0.48 5.12
C THR A 54 -17.30 1.10 4.12
N PRO A 55 -17.74 2.07 3.30
CA PRO A 55 -16.85 2.77 2.38
C PRO A 55 -15.78 3.50 3.20
N VAL A 56 -14.51 3.17 2.94
CA VAL A 56 -13.39 3.93 3.47
C VAL A 56 -13.24 5.17 2.59
N GLY A 57 -13.47 6.34 3.17
CA GLY A 57 -13.38 7.65 2.54
C GLY A 57 -12.72 8.65 3.49
#